data_AF-R1BBF5-F1
#
_entry.id   AF-R1BBF5-F1
#
_cell.length_a   1.000
_cell.length_b   1.000
_cell.length_c   1.000
_cell.angle_alpha   90.00
_cell.angle_beta   90.00
_cell.angle_gamma   90.00
#
_symmetry.space_group_name_H-M   'P 1'
#
loop_
_entity.id
_entity.type
_entity.pdbx_description
1 polymer ?
#
loop_
_entity_poly.entity_id
_entity_poly.type
_entity_poly.pdbx_seq_one_letter_code
_entity_poly.pdbx_strand_id
1 'polypeptide(L)'
;MLDYWRFHGMLVGPAAARRCVKSFDGVILFMPSTYDPAAFQAEDAAQNVSLPFEVRTLTLLKYYALVLWSLTGLCTLLRQTRTLDAAGEDDEKPLLPTPLAVHRNVVECLRARTGASRVTLARRFEFRFRLIGLWVAMHHYRSASGGEGRLHLVEVYQFDRRVCAAWACAIAALAIPQLWRVLLLLGVT
;
A
#
# COMPACT_ATOMS: atom_id res chain seq x y z
N MET A 1 17.50 0.56 -8.62
CA MET A 1 16.28 -0.24 -8.88
C MET A 1 16.12 -1.42 -7.91
N LEU A 2 17.17 -2.23 -7.69
CA LEU A 2 17.14 -3.41 -6.81
C LEU A 2 16.67 -3.12 -5.37
N ASP A 3 17.06 -1.99 -4.79
CA ASP A 3 16.64 -1.59 -3.44
C ASP A 3 15.12 -1.42 -3.33
N TYR A 4 14.46 -0.84 -4.33
CA TYR A 4 13.00 -0.69 -4.34
C TYR A 4 12.31 -2.04 -4.48
N TRP A 5 12.82 -2.92 -5.33
CA TRP A 5 12.26 -4.25 -5.49
C TRP A 5 12.28 -5.01 -4.15
N ARG A 6 13.41 -4.97 -3.43
CA ARG A 6 13.53 -5.57 -2.09
C ARG A 6 12.64 -4.87 -1.06
N PHE A 7 12.53 -3.55 -1.14
CA PHE A 7 11.68 -2.73 -0.27
C PHE A 7 10.21 -3.14 -0.37
N HIS A 8 9.70 -3.30 -1.59
CA HIS A 8 8.30 -3.72 -1.81
C HIS A 8 8.10 -5.23 -1.64
N GLY A 9 9.17 -6.04 -1.73
CA GLY A 9 9.17 -7.43 -1.30
C GLY A 9 9.08 -7.62 0.22
N MET A 10 9.12 -6.53 1.00
CA MET A 10 9.01 -6.53 2.47
C MET A 10 10.15 -7.23 3.22
N LEU A 11 11.27 -7.48 2.55
CA LEU A 11 12.47 -8.17 3.10
C LEU A 11 13.74 -7.33 2.95
N VAL A 12 13.61 -6.03 3.05
CA VAL A 12 14.73 -5.10 2.89
C VAL A 12 15.45 -4.85 4.22
N GLY A 13 16.78 -4.77 4.17
CA GLY A 13 17.58 -4.36 5.32
C GLY A 13 17.37 -2.88 5.68
N PRO A 14 17.61 -2.48 6.94
CA PRO A 14 17.23 -1.15 7.46
C PRO A 14 17.91 0.01 6.74
N ALA A 15 19.15 -0.17 6.28
CA ALA A 15 19.88 0.87 5.55
C ALA A 15 19.24 1.18 4.19
N ALA A 16 18.88 0.14 3.43
CA ALA A 16 18.20 0.30 2.15
C ALA A 16 16.75 0.80 2.34
N ALA A 17 16.03 0.28 3.34
CA ALA A 17 14.70 0.75 3.69
C ALA A 17 14.69 2.25 4.02
N ARG A 18 15.69 2.73 4.78
CA ARG A 18 15.83 4.15 5.09
C ARG A 18 16.01 5.00 3.84
N ARG A 19 16.80 4.55 2.86
CA ARG A 19 16.98 5.26 1.57
C ARG A 19 15.67 5.32 0.78
N CYS A 20 14.95 4.19 0.68
CA CYS A 20 13.65 4.14 0.02
C CYS A 20 12.63 5.04 0.72
N VAL A 21 12.51 4.98 2.04
CA VAL A 21 11.61 5.86 2.80
C VAL A 21 11.95 7.34 2.58
N LYS A 22 13.23 7.72 2.63
CA LYS A 22 13.67 9.10 2.36
C LYS A 22 13.40 9.58 0.94
N SER A 23 13.33 8.66 -0.02
CA SER A 23 13.06 9.00 -1.42
C SER A 23 11.59 9.31 -1.72
N PHE A 24 10.67 8.97 -0.80
CA PHE A 24 9.27 9.36 -0.90
C PHE A 24 9.11 10.75 -0.30
N ASP A 25 9.39 11.76 -1.12
CA ASP A 25 9.29 13.18 -0.81
C ASP A 25 8.01 13.83 -1.34
N GLY A 26 7.16 13.03 -2.01
CA GLY A 26 5.83 13.41 -2.46
C GLY A 26 4.71 12.96 -1.51
N VAL A 27 3.51 12.90 -2.08
CA VAL A 27 2.29 12.40 -1.43
C VAL A 27 2.32 10.88 -1.36
N ILE A 28 1.92 10.33 -0.21
CA ILE A 28 1.77 8.89 0.02
C ILE A 28 0.30 8.60 0.33
N LEU A 29 -0.33 7.72 -0.46
CA LEU A 29 -1.73 7.29 -0.31
C LEU A 29 -1.79 5.77 -0.12
N PHE A 30 -2.53 5.29 0.88
CA PHE A 30 -2.84 3.86 1.08
C PHE A 30 -4.34 3.62 1.00
N MET A 31 -4.85 3.25 -0.17
CA MET A 31 -6.27 3.24 -0.50
C MET A 31 -6.82 1.81 -0.62
N PRO A 32 -8.01 1.50 -0.07
CA PRO A 32 -8.69 0.26 -0.40
C PRO A 32 -9.16 0.32 -1.86
N SER A 33 -9.26 -0.82 -2.56
CA SER A 33 -9.73 -0.88 -3.96
C SER A 33 -11.16 -0.40 -4.17
N THR A 34 -11.90 -0.19 -3.08
CA THR A 34 -13.29 0.32 -3.04
C THR A 34 -13.35 1.81 -2.72
N TYR A 35 -12.24 2.55 -2.81
CA TYR A 35 -12.22 4.00 -2.61
C TYR A 35 -13.16 4.70 -3.59
N ASP A 36 -13.75 5.82 -3.16
CA ASP A 36 -14.57 6.67 -4.03
C ASP A 36 -13.68 7.67 -4.78
N PRO A 37 -13.58 7.60 -6.12
CA PRO A 37 -12.81 8.56 -6.90
C PRO A 37 -13.34 9.99 -6.85
N ALA A 38 -14.62 10.21 -6.52
CA ALA A 38 -15.22 11.54 -6.40
C ALA A 38 -14.72 12.31 -5.16
N ALA A 39 -14.18 11.60 -4.17
CA ALA A 39 -13.56 12.21 -2.99
C ALA A 39 -12.18 12.84 -3.28
N PHE A 40 -11.63 12.65 -4.49
CA PHE A 40 -10.35 13.23 -4.92
C PHE A 40 -10.58 14.41 -5.86
N GLN A 41 -11.05 15.51 -5.31
CA GLN A 41 -11.26 16.75 -6.08
C GLN A 41 -9.95 17.55 -6.15
N ALA A 42 -9.65 18.09 -7.33
CA ALA A 42 -8.43 18.86 -7.55
C ALA A 42 -8.42 20.20 -6.79
N GLU A 43 -9.60 20.78 -6.58
CA GLU A 43 -9.78 22.06 -5.87
C GLU A 43 -9.37 21.94 -4.40
N ASP A 44 -9.84 20.90 -3.69
CA ASP A 44 -9.45 20.62 -2.31
C ASP A 44 -7.94 20.40 -2.17
N ALA A 45 -7.36 19.70 -3.15
CA ALA A 45 -5.93 19.41 -3.17
C ALA A 45 -5.07 20.67 -3.29
N ALA A 46 -5.51 21.63 -4.09
CA ALA A 46 -4.85 22.93 -4.29
C ALA A 46 -4.92 23.80 -3.02
N GLN A 47 -5.96 23.65 -2.20
CA GLN A 47 -6.15 24.36 -0.94
C GLN A 47 -5.34 23.80 0.23
N ASN A 48 -4.41 22.87 -0.02
CA ASN A 48 -3.64 22.16 1.01
C ASN A 48 -4.49 21.37 2.01
N VAL A 49 -5.73 21.00 1.65
CA VAL A 49 -6.56 20.10 2.47
C VAL A 49 -5.95 18.70 2.51
N SER A 50 -6.11 17.98 3.61
CA SER A 50 -5.63 16.61 3.73
C SER A 50 -6.40 15.71 2.76
N LEU A 51 -5.70 14.93 1.95
CA LEU A 51 -6.36 14.01 1.03
C LEU A 51 -6.88 12.77 1.79
N PRO A 52 -7.95 12.13 1.31
CA PRO A 52 -8.37 10.84 1.83
C PRO A 52 -7.22 9.84 1.77
N PHE A 53 -7.01 9.09 2.85
CA PHE A 53 -5.96 8.06 2.95
C PHE A 53 -4.51 8.57 2.85
N GLU A 54 -4.28 9.88 2.99
CA GLU A 54 -2.93 10.48 2.98
C GLU A 54 -2.13 10.13 4.24
N VAL A 55 -0.92 9.64 4.02
CA VAL A 55 0.08 9.46 5.07
C VAL A 55 1.14 10.54 4.95
N ARG A 56 1.05 11.53 5.85
CA ARG A 56 1.95 12.69 5.88
C ARG A 56 3.43 12.33 6.07
N THR A 57 3.71 11.25 6.79
CA THR A 57 5.10 10.85 7.07
C THR A 57 5.20 9.36 7.27
N LEU A 58 5.91 8.70 6.36
CA LEU A 58 6.40 7.34 6.51
C LEU A 58 7.79 7.40 7.15
N THR A 59 7.93 6.85 8.36
CA THR A 59 9.23 6.69 9.01
C THR A 59 9.70 5.25 8.87
N LEU A 60 11.00 4.99 9.11
CA LEU A 60 11.53 3.63 9.11
C LEU A 60 10.79 2.72 10.11
N LEU A 61 10.47 3.24 11.29
CA LEU A 61 9.70 2.52 12.30
C LEU A 61 8.28 2.20 11.82
N LYS A 62 7.57 3.20 11.27
CA LYS A 62 6.22 3.00 10.72
C LYS A 62 6.21 1.97 9.59
N TYR A 63 7.22 2.01 8.73
CA TYR A 63 7.38 1.04 7.65
C TYR A 63 7.49 -0.39 8.20
N TYR A 64 8.42 -0.65 9.12
CA TYR A 64 8.56 -2.01 9.68
C TYR A 64 7.36 -2.44 10.53
N ALA A 65 6.73 -1.51 11.24
CA ALA A 65 5.50 -1.80 11.97
C ALA A 65 4.36 -2.20 11.02
N LEU A 66 4.21 -1.51 9.88
CA LEU A 66 3.26 -1.86 8.83
C LEU A 66 3.56 -3.24 8.24
N VAL A 67 4.83 -3.54 7.93
CA VAL A 67 5.25 -4.85 7.42
C VAL A 67 4.92 -5.97 8.43
N LEU A 68 5.18 -5.73 9.71
CA LEU A 68 4.92 -6.69 10.78
C LEU A 68 3.41 -6.92 10.99
N TRP A 69 2.63 -5.85 11.16
CA TRP A 69 1.19 -5.95 11.43
C TRP A 69 0.39 -6.43 10.24
N SER A 70 0.79 -6.09 9.02
CA SER A 70 0.16 -6.62 7.81
C SER A 70 0.53 -8.08 7.54
N LEU A 71 1.52 -8.66 8.25
CA LEU A 71 2.08 -9.98 8.00
C LEU A 71 2.64 -10.17 6.58
N THR A 72 2.82 -9.10 5.82
CA THR A 72 3.35 -9.14 4.44
C THR A 72 4.79 -9.63 4.42
N GLY A 73 5.60 -9.25 5.42
CA GLY A 73 6.96 -9.78 5.60
C GLY A 73 6.96 -11.29 5.84
N LEU A 74 6.06 -11.79 6.70
CA LEU A 74 5.91 -13.23 6.96
C LEU A 74 5.47 -13.98 5.70
N CYS A 75 4.53 -13.43 4.93
CA CYS A 75 4.13 -14.00 3.65
C CYS A 75 5.33 -14.16 2.70
N THR A 76 6.20 -13.16 2.61
CA THR A 76 7.39 -13.26 1.75
C THR A 76 8.40 -14.27 2.28
N LEU A 77 8.65 -14.31 3.60
CA LEU A 77 9.53 -15.33 4.22
C LEU A 77 9.06 -16.76 3.93
N LEU A 78 7.75 -16.99 3.99
CA LEU A 78 7.13 -18.28 3.70
C LEU A 78 6.96 -18.57 2.19
N ARG A 79 7.49 -17.70 1.32
CA ARG A 79 7.33 -17.77 -0.15
C ARG A 79 5.86 -17.81 -0.61
N GLN A 80 4.98 -17.19 0.17
CA GLN A 80 3.55 -17.02 -0.12
C GLN A 80 3.22 -15.68 -0.78
N THR A 81 4.23 -14.87 -1.08
CA THR A 81 4.11 -13.64 -1.88
C THR A 81 4.36 -13.96 -3.35
N ARG A 82 3.38 -13.65 -4.21
CA ARG A 82 3.53 -13.74 -5.66
C ARG A 82 3.65 -12.33 -6.24
N THR A 83 4.72 -12.06 -6.98
CA THR A 83 4.83 -10.86 -7.83
C THR A 83 4.03 -11.11 -9.12
N LEU A 84 3.08 -10.24 -9.41
CA LEU A 84 2.22 -10.35 -10.60
C LEU A 84 2.76 -9.49 -11.74
N ASP A 85 3.20 -8.28 -11.42
CA ASP A 85 3.82 -7.37 -12.37
C ASP A 85 4.82 -6.45 -11.69
N ALA A 86 5.88 -6.10 -12.42
CA ALA A 86 6.89 -5.14 -11.99
C ALA A 86 7.44 -4.45 -13.24
N ALA A 87 7.15 -3.17 -13.38
CA ALA A 87 7.58 -2.37 -14.53
C ALA A 87 8.20 -1.05 -14.05
N GLY A 88 9.36 -0.73 -14.59
CA GLY A 88 10.10 0.50 -14.36
C GLY A 88 10.00 1.49 -15.53
N GLU A 89 10.54 2.68 -15.28
CA GLU A 89 10.57 3.81 -16.23
C GLU A 89 11.34 3.47 -17.53
N ASP A 90 12.29 2.54 -17.45
CA ASP A 90 13.12 2.07 -18.57
C ASP A 90 12.55 0.81 -19.26
N ASP A 91 11.46 0.24 -18.76
CA ASP A 91 10.85 -0.94 -19.35
C ASP A 91 9.89 -0.50 -20.46
N GLU A 92 10.25 -0.70 -21.73
CA GLU A 92 9.36 -0.48 -22.89
C GLU A 92 8.10 -1.37 -22.90
N LYS A 93 7.94 -2.21 -21.87
CA LYS A 93 6.83 -3.16 -21.78
C LYS A 93 5.52 -2.41 -21.48
N PRO A 94 4.48 -2.58 -22.31
CA PRO A 94 3.18 -2.02 -21.99
C PRO A 94 2.69 -2.62 -20.67
N LEU A 95 2.27 -1.75 -19.76
CA LEU A 95 1.69 -2.16 -18.49
C LEU A 95 0.43 -2.97 -18.75
N LEU A 96 0.40 -4.20 -18.23
CA LEU A 96 -0.80 -5.03 -18.29
C LEU A 96 -1.97 -4.34 -17.57
N PRO A 97 -3.22 -4.49 -18.04
CA PRO A 97 -4.38 -4.05 -17.28
C PRO A 97 -4.37 -4.68 -15.88
N THR A 98 -4.59 -3.86 -14.86
CA THR A 98 -4.67 -4.31 -13.46
C THR A 98 -6.01 -3.90 -12.88
N PRO A 99 -6.69 -4.77 -12.10
CA PRO A 99 -7.94 -4.40 -11.44
C PRO A 99 -7.72 -3.38 -10.31
N LEU A 100 -6.48 -3.19 -9.86
CA LEU A 100 -6.10 -2.21 -8.84
C LEU A 100 -5.55 -0.93 -9.47
N ALA A 101 -6.13 -0.51 -10.60
CA ALA A 101 -5.72 0.70 -11.29
C ALA A 101 -6.08 1.96 -10.47
N VAL A 102 -5.17 2.92 -10.46
CA VAL A 102 -5.41 4.24 -9.87
C VAL A 102 -6.25 5.08 -10.85
N HIS A 103 -7.37 5.61 -10.35
CA HIS A 103 -8.29 6.43 -11.11
C HIS A 103 -7.67 7.78 -11.45
N ARG A 104 -8.03 8.35 -12.61
CA ARG A 104 -7.47 9.62 -13.11
C ARG A 104 -7.59 10.78 -12.11
N ASN A 105 -8.69 10.85 -11.37
CA ASN A 105 -8.93 11.90 -10.36
C ASN A 105 -7.83 11.93 -9.29
N VAL A 106 -7.32 10.77 -8.86
CA VAL A 106 -6.21 10.71 -7.90
C VAL A 106 -4.95 11.31 -8.51
N VAL A 107 -4.65 11.00 -9.78
CA VAL A 107 -3.48 11.55 -10.50
C VAL A 107 -3.61 13.06 -10.72
N GLU A 108 -4.80 13.54 -11.08
CA GLU A 108 -5.09 14.97 -11.22
C GLU A 108 -4.97 15.71 -9.88
N CYS A 109 -5.44 15.10 -8.80
CA CYS A 109 -5.30 15.58 -7.43
C CYS A 109 -3.83 15.68 -7.02
N LEU A 110 -3.00 14.67 -7.32
CA LEU A 110 -1.54 14.72 -7.12
C LEU A 110 -0.88 15.86 -7.91
N ARG A 111 -1.31 16.05 -9.17
CA ARG A 111 -0.82 17.13 -10.03
C ARG A 111 -1.15 18.50 -9.43
N ALA A 112 -2.41 18.70 -9.01
CA ALA A 112 -2.87 19.93 -8.39
C ALA A 112 -2.13 20.22 -7.06
N ARG A 113 -2.00 19.21 -6.19
CA ARG A 113 -1.29 19.29 -4.90
C ARG A 113 0.17 19.72 -5.03
N THR A 114 0.81 19.36 -6.12
CA THR A 114 2.24 19.62 -6.34
C THR A 114 2.51 20.84 -7.22
N GLY A 115 1.46 21.41 -7.84
CA GLY A 115 1.61 22.42 -8.88
C GLY A 115 2.42 21.92 -10.09
N ALA A 116 2.54 20.61 -10.27
CA ALA A 116 3.36 20.04 -11.33
C ALA A 116 2.68 20.20 -12.68
N SER A 117 3.45 20.46 -13.73
CA SER A 117 2.91 20.53 -15.09
C SER A 117 2.46 19.16 -15.59
N ARG A 118 3.13 18.10 -15.12
CA ARG A 118 2.89 16.72 -15.51
C ARG A 118 3.18 15.77 -14.34
N VAL A 119 2.37 14.73 -14.22
CA VAL A 119 2.59 13.60 -13.31
C VAL A 119 2.59 12.33 -14.15
N THR A 120 3.64 11.53 -14.05
CA THR A 120 3.80 10.28 -14.80
C THR A 120 3.98 9.09 -13.90
N LEU A 121 3.44 7.95 -14.30
CA LEU A 121 3.73 6.69 -13.65
C LEU A 121 5.18 6.30 -13.94
N ALA A 122 6.03 6.32 -12.93
CA ALA A 122 7.43 5.95 -13.04
C ALA A 122 7.64 4.45 -12.81
N ARG A 123 6.90 3.85 -11.87
CA ARG A 123 7.00 2.42 -11.56
C ARG A 123 5.68 1.85 -11.10
N ARG A 124 5.47 0.57 -11.37
CA ARG A 124 4.37 -0.22 -10.81
C ARG A 124 4.90 -1.53 -10.26
N PHE A 125 4.47 -1.87 -9.05
CA PHE A 125 4.70 -3.19 -8.46
C PHE A 125 3.37 -3.78 -8.02
N GLU A 126 3.14 -5.05 -8.33
CA GLU A 126 1.91 -5.74 -7.98
C GLU A 126 2.20 -7.07 -7.28
N PHE A 127 1.61 -7.26 -6.10
CA PHE A 127 1.85 -8.40 -5.23
C PHE A 127 0.56 -9.03 -4.74
N ARG A 128 0.59 -10.35 -4.59
CA ARG A 128 -0.44 -11.13 -3.91
C ARG A 128 0.16 -11.89 -2.73
N PHE A 129 -0.22 -11.51 -1.53
CA PHE A 129 0.17 -12.12 -0.26
C PHE A 129 -0.88 -13.17 0.14
N ARG A 130 -0.63 -14.43 -0.21
CA ARG A 130 -1.66 -15.49 -0.17
C ARG A 130 -2.15 -15.83 1.23
N LEU A 131 -1.26 -15.83 2.23
CA LEU A 131 -1.59 -16.23 3.60
C LEU A 131 -2.69 -15.36 4.22
N ILE A 132 -2.64 -14.06 3.93
CA ILE A 132 -3.59 -13.05 4.43
C ILE A 132 -4.64 -12.65 3.38
N GLY A 133 -4.57 -13.23 2.18
CA GLY A 133 -5.48 -12.89 1.08
C GLY A 133 -5.37 -11.44 0.61
N LEU A 134 -4.21 -10.80 0.74
CA LEU A 134 -4.03 -9.39 0.39
C LEU A 134 -3.46 -9.28 -1.02
N TRP A 135 -4.09 -8.48 -1.87
CA TRP A 135 -3.60 -8.04 -3.18
C TRP A 135 -3.26 -6.56 -3.10
N VAL A 136 -2.05 -6.19 -3.48
CA VAL A 136 -1.59 -4.80 -3.45
C VAL A 136 -0.98 -4.42 -4.78
N ALA A 137 -1.33 -3.23 -5.28
CA ALA A 137 -0.63 -2.56 -6.35
C ALA A 137 -0.04 -1.24 -5.85
N MET A 138 1.26 -1.05 -6.02
CA MET A 138 2.02 0.12 -5.62
C MET A 138 2.40 0.88 -6.88
N HIS A 139 1.87 2.08 -7.04
CA HIS A 139 2.10 2.96 -8.19
C HIS A 139 2.96 4.13 -7.74
N HIS A 140 4.14 4.26 -8.34
CA HIS A 140 5.04 5.36 -8.07
C HIS A 140 4.86 6.40 -9.16
N TYR A 141 4.38 7.58 -8.80
CA TYR A 141 4.24 8.68 -9.73
C TYR A 141 5.37 9.68 -9.54
N ARG A 142 5.95 10.18 -10.63
CA ARG A 142 6.91 11.28 -10.62
C ARG A 142 6.21 12.55 -11.08
N SER A 143 6.34 13.62 -10.32
CA SER A 143 5.86 14.95 -10.70
C SER A 143 7.00 15.76 -11.34
N ALA A 144 6.73 16.37 -12.50
CA ALA A 144 7.65 17.29 -13.17
C ALA A 144 7.34 18.71 -12.73
N SER A 145 8.17 19.28 -11.85
CA SER A 145 8.04 20.66 -11.38
C SER A 145 9.42 21.29 -11.28
N GLY A 146 9.79 22.14 -12.26
CA GLY A 146 10.91 23.11 -12.26
C GLY A 146 12.32 22.69 -11.79
N GLY A 147 12.53 21.48 -11.31
CA GLY A 147 13.70 20.96 -10.58
C GLY A 147 13.62 19.44 -10.42
N GLU A 148 14.27 18.88 -9.39
CA GLU A 148 14.21 17.43 -9.12
C GLU A 148 12.76 16.98 -8.85
N GLY A 149 12.23 16.13 -9.74
CA GLY A 149 10.83 15.70 -9.68
C GLY A 149 10.55 14.84 -8.46
N ARG A 150 9.48 15.14 -7.72
CA ARG A 150 9.11 14.43 -6.49
C ARG A 150 8.50 13.07 -6.79
N LEU A 151 8.74 12.11 -5.91
CA LEU A 151 8.23 10.75 -6.01
C LEU A 151 7.04 10.55 -5.06
N HIS A 152 5.88 10.29 -5.66
CA HIS A 152 4.62 9.98 -5.00
C HIS A 152 4.44 8.47 -4.93
N LEU A 153 3.82 7.98 -3.85
CA LEU A 153 3.42 6.59 -3.70
C LEU A 153 1.91 6.50 -3.58
N VAL A 154 1.28 5.74 -4.48
CA VAL A 154 -0.14 5.41 -4.39
C VAL A 154 -0.25 3.90 -4.31
N GLU A 155 -0.63 3.40 -3.14
CA GLU A 155 -0.88 1.99 -2.90
C GLU A 155 -2.38 1.73 -2.92
N VAL A 156 -2.83 0.82 -3.79
CA VAL A 156 -4.21 0.33 -3.83
C VAL A 156 -4.21 -1.11 -3.37
N TYR A 157 -5.04 -1.45 -2.39
CA TYR A 157 -5.11 -2.80 -1.84
C TYR A 157 -6.51 -3.39 -1.83
N GLN A 158 -6.60 -4.71 -2.00
CA GLN A 158 -7.83 -5.47 -1.94
C GLN A 158 -7.61 -6.73 -1.11
N PHE A 159 -8.55 -7.01 -0.21
CA PHE A 159 -8.58 -8.27 0.54
C PHE A 159 -9.50 -9.29 -0.14
N ASP A 160 -9.04 -10.54 -0.18
CA ASP A 160 -9.85 -11.69 -0.54
C ASP A 160 -10.82 -11.98 0.62
N ARG A 161 -12.10 -11.67 0.40
CA ARG A 161 -13.17 -11.84 1.40
C ARG A 161 -13.24 -13.27 1.94
N ARG A 162 -12.89 -14.28 1.13
CA ARG A 162 -12.93 -15.69 1.56
C ARG A 162 -11.84 -15.99 2.57
N VAL A 163 -10.64 -15.46 2.33
CA VAL A 163 -9.51 -15.63 3.24
C VAL A 163 -9.75 -14.86 4.54
N CYS A 164 -10.25 -13.62 4.46
CA CYS A 164 -10.61 -12.85 5.66
C CYS A 164 -11.70 -13.54 6.48
N ALA A 165 -12.74 -14.08 5.83
CA ALA A 165 -13.78 -14.83 6.53
C ALA A 165 -13.21 -16.08 7.21
N ALA A 166 -12.33 -16.83 6.54
CA ALA A 166 -11.69 -18.01 7.13
C ALA A 166 -10.86 -17.64 8.37
N TRP A 167 -10.08 -16.56 8.32
CA TRP A 167 -9.33 -16.05 9.48
C TRP A 167 -10.25 -15.62 10.62
N ALA A 168 -11.33 -14.89 10.32
CA ALA A 168 -12.31 -14.50 11.33
C ALA A 168 -12.94 -15.72 12.02
N CYS A 169 -13.32 -16.75 11.26
CA CYS A 169 -13.82 -18.01 11.80
C CYS A 169 -12.77 -18.73 12.65
N ALA A 170 -11.52 -18.81 12.20
CA ALA A 170 -10.44 -19.46 12.95
C ALA A 170 -10.15 -18.74 14.27
N ILE A 171 -10.09 -17.40 14.27
CA ILE A 171 -9.90 -16.59 15.47
C ILE A 171 -11.07 -16.77 16.43
N ALA A 172 -12.32 -16.71 15.92
CA ALA A 172 -13.50 -16.95 16.74
C ALA A 172 -13.48 -18.35 17.38
N ALA A 173 -13.16 -19.40 16.61
CA ALA A 173 -13.05 -20.76 17.11
C ALA A 173 -11.95 -20.94 18.18
N LEU A 174 -10.87 -20.16 18.13
CA LEU A 174 -9.81 -20.18 19.15
C LEU A 174 -10.16 -19.34 20.38
N ALA A 175 -10.89 -18.25 20.23
CA ALA A 175 -11.27 -17.35 21.31
C ALA A 175 -12.48 -17.85 22.12
N ILE A 176 -13.47 -18.47 21.47
CA ILE A 176 -14.71 -18.95 22.11
C ILE A 176 -14.44 -19.94 23.26
N PRO A 177 -13.57 -20.96 23.11
CA PRO A 177 -13.27 -21.88 24.20
C PRO A 177 -12.58 -21.20 25.39
N GLN A 178 -11.77 -20.17 25.15
CA GLN A 178 -11.08 -19.42 26.21
C GLN A 178 -12.06 -18.52 26.97
N LEU A 179 -12.97 -17.85 26.25
CA LEU A 179 -14.05 -17.06 26.86
C LEU A 179 -15.00 -17.94 27.68
N TRP A 180 -15.33 -19.13 27.18
CA TRP A 180 -16.15 -20.11 27.91
C TRP A 180 -15.48 -20.54 29.23
N ARG A 181 -14.16 -20.78 29.22
CA ARG A 181 -13.40 -21.08 30.43
C ARG A 181 -13.40 -19.93 31.43
N VAL A 182 -13.30 -18.68 30.96
CA VAL A 182 -13.38 -17.50 31.83
C VAL A 182 -14.78 -17.33 32.43
N LEU A 183 -15.85 -17.53 31.64
CA LEU A 183 -17.23 -17.43 32.13
C LEU A 183 -17.55 -18.52 33.17
N LEU A 184 -17.07 -19.75 32.96
CA LEU A 184 -17.16 -20.82 33.96
C LEU A 184 -16.44 -20.47 35.27
N LEU A 185 -15.27 -19.81 35.19
CA LEU A 185 -14.54 -19.35 36.38
C LEU A 185 -15.25 -18.20 37.12
N LEU A 186 -16.11 -17.43 36.44
CA LEU A 186 -16.87 -16.33 37.02
C LEU A 186 -18.26 -16.74 37.55
N GLY A 187 -18.61 -18.04 37.49
CA GLY A 187 -19.89 -18.53 38.00
C GLY A 187 -21.10 -18.06 37.18
N VAL A 188 -20.89 -17.60 35.95
CA VAL A 188 -21.96 -17.21 35.04
C VAL A 188 -22.36 -18.45 34.25
N THR A 189 -23.42 -19.13 34.70
CA THR A 189 -24.06 -20.26 34.01
C THR A 189 -25.28 -19.81 33.22
#